data_AF-A0A6L9KYH2-F1
#
_entry.id   AF-A0A6L9KYH2-F1
#
_cell.length_a   1.000
_cell.length_b   1.000
_cell.length_c   1.000
_cell.angle_alpha   90.00
_cell.angle_beta   90.00
_cell.angle_gamma   90.00
#
_symmetry.space_group_name_H-M   'P 1'
#
loop_
_entity.id
_entity.type
_entity.pdbx_description
1 polymer ?
#
loop_
_entity_poly.entity_id
_entity_poly.type
_entity_poly.pdbx_seq_one_letter_code
_entity_poly.pdbx_strand_id
1 'polypeptide(L)'
;MQPDVPAGGVDIFAVTASFRDRLIRLSEANSSLLGLLFWMGGRRLFIGYERRERQHGKSAWTLKKKITYLLDSIFAFSDLPVRVLMAAGLFGLVLAIGLAGIVLIMRLASSYVVPGYAGTMLAILFFGALNTFGIGIIGNYAWRAYENTKQRPLNIVLAQTDYPGSRK
;
A
#
# COMPACT_ATOMS: atom_id res chain seq x y z
N MET A 1 2.00 5.15 8.60
CA MET A 1 3.21 5.91 8.20
C MET A 1 4.16 5.96 9.38
N GLN A 2 5.43 5.60 9.21
CA GLN A 2 6.42 5.64 10.29
C GLN A 2 6.69 7.10 10.69
N PRO A 3 6.44 7.49 11.96
CA PRO A 3 6.59 8.87 12.42
C PRO A 3 8.06 9.35 12.43
N ASP A 4 9.01 8.43 12.37
CA ASP A 4 10.45 8.73 12.48
C ASP A 4 11.12 9.13 11.17
N VAL A 5 10.40 9.14 10.05
CA VAL A 5 10.99 9.47 8.74
C VAL A 5 11.11 11.00 8.61
N PRO A 6 12.31 11.55 8.33
CA PRO A 6 12.50 13.00 8.23
C PRO A 6 11.71 13.60 7.05
N ALA A 7 11.26 14.84 7.23
CA ALA A 7 10.56 15.60 6.21
C ALA A 7 11.48 15.79 4.99
N GLY A 8 11.19 15.07 3.90
CA GLY A 8 12.00 15.04 2.68
C GLY A 8 12.65 13.69 2.36
N GLY A 9 12.50 12.67 3.20
CA GLY A 9 13.03 11.32 2.96
C GLY A 9 14.54 11.20 3.19
N VAL A 10 15.09 10.03 2.86
CA VAL A 10 16.52 9.70 3.06
C VAL A 10 17.10 9.21 1.73
N ASP A 11 18.09 9.94 1.21
CA ASP A 11 18.76 9.58 -0.04
C ASP A 11 20.00 8.71 0.20
N ILE A 12 20.70 8.98 1.32
CA ILE A 12 21.96 8.31 1.70
C ILE A 12 21.81 7.85 3.15
N PHE A 13 22.22 6.62 3.42
CA PHE A 13 22.26 6.06 4.77
C PHE A 13 23.51 5.22 4.97
N ALA A 14 23.96 5.12 6.22
CA ALA A 14 25.03 4.24 6.65
C ALA A 14 24.52 3.33 7.76
N VAL A 15 24.92 2.07 7.74
CA VAL A 15 24.50 1.05 8.70
C VAL A 15 25.72 0.30 9.21
N THR A 16 25.67 -0.15 10.46
CA THR A 16 26.71 -1.02 11.01
C THR A 16 26.65 -2.40 10.35
N ALA A 17 27.76 -3.14 10.33
CA ALA A 17 27.83 -4.48 9.75
C ALA A 17 26.74 -5.41 10.33
N SER A 18 26.55 -5.40 11.65
CA SER A 18 25.51 -6.21 12.31
C SER A 18 24.08 -5.89 11.84
N PHE A 19 23.80 -4.62 11.50
CA PHE A 19 22.50 -4.19 11.01
C PHE A 19 22.30 -4.55 9.54
N ARG A 20 23.35 -4.36 8.72
CA ARG A 20 23.38 -4.81 7.32
C ARG A 20 23.08 -6.30 7.22
N ASP A 21 23.71 -7.14 8.05
CA ASP A 21 23.56 -8.60 7.98
C ASP A 21 22.14 -9.05 8.33
N ARG A 22 21.42 -8.30 9.17
CA ARG A 22 19.98 -8.52 9.40
C ARG A 22 19.13 -8.04 8.23
N LEU A 23 19.45 -6.88 7.67
CA LEU A 23 18.72 -6.29 6.54
C LEU A 23 18.74 -7.22 5.31
N ILE A 24 19.90 -7.80 4.99
CA ILE A 24 20.07 -8.67 3.81
C ILE A 24 19.29 -10.00 3.94
N ARG A 25 18.94 -10.42 5.15
CA ARG A 25 18.13 -11.63 5.37
C ARG A 25 16.65 -11.42 5.04
N LEU A 26 16.20 -10.17 4.89
CA LEU A 26 14.82 -9.85 4.52
C LEU A 26 14.66 -10.02 3.00
N SER A 27 13.92 -11.05 2.57
CA SER A 27 13.74 -11.45 1.18
C SER A 27 12.38 -11.09 0.58
N GLU A 28 11.76 -10.01 1.03
CA GLU A 28 10.45 -9.56 0.53
C GLU A 28 10.53 -9.06 -0.93
N ALA A 29 9.65 -9.60 -1.80
CA ALA A 29 9.67 -9.30 -3.23
C ALA A 29 9.22 -7.87 -3.58
N ASN A 30 8.28 -7.32 -2.82
CA ASN A 30 7.65 -6.02 -3.07
C ASN A 30 7.82 -5.08 -1.86
N SER A 31 9.07 -4.85 -1.46
CA SER A 31 9.38 -4.05 -0.28
C SER A 31 10.16 -2.78 -0.61
N SER A 32 10.05 -1.80 0.29
CA SER A 32 10.84 -0.57 0.24
C SER A 32 12.03 -0.72 1.18
N LEU A 33 13.24 -0.57 0.64
CA LEU A 33 14.48 -0.60 1.44
C LEU A 33 14.45 0.39 2.60
N LEU A 34 14.00 1.62 2.34
CA LEU A 34 13.81 2.63 3.38
C LEU A 34 12.75 2.19 4.38
N GLY A 35 11.60 1.68 3.90
CA GLY A 35 10.54 1.17 4.79
C GLY A 35 11.04 0.10 5.75
N LEU A 36 11.81 -0.87 5.25
CA LEU A 36 12.44 -1.93 6.04
C LEU A 36 13.47 -1.37 7.03
N LEU A 37 14.29 -0.41 6.60
CA LEU A 37 15.30 0.21 7.44
C LEU A 37 14.67 0.92 8.65
N PHE A 38 13.59 1.66 8.44
CA PHE A 38 12.86 2.31 9.53
C PHE A 38 12.05 1.31 10.37
N TRP A 39 11.56 0.22 9.77
CA TRP A 39 10.76 -0.82 10.46
C TRP A 39 11.60 -1.67 11.41
N MET A 40 12.81 -2.06 11.00
CA MET A 40 13.75 -2.82 11.84
C MET A 40 14.18 -2.08 13.11
N GLY A 41 13.97 -0.76 13.19
CA GLY A 41 14.24 -0.01 14.40
C GLY A 41 15.72 0.31 14.62
N GLY A 42 16.10 0.46 15.89
CA GLY A 42 17.50 0.66 16.32
C GLY A 42 17.92 2.12 16.50
N ARG A 43 19.14 2.31 17.05
CA ARG A 43 19.75 3.62 17.29
C ARG A 43 20.10 4.27 15.96
N ARG A 44 19.57 5.48 15.74
CA ARG A 44 19.77 6.25 14.51
C ARG A 44 20.12 7.70 14.84
N LEU A 45 20.86 8.33 13.94
CA LEU A 45 21.18 9.75 13.96
C LEU A 45 20.85 10.31 12.58
N PHE A 46 20.15 11.45 12.52
CA PHE A 46 19.87 12.15 11.29
C PHE A 46 20.90 13.26 11.10
N ILE A 47 21.60 13.25 9.97
CA ILE A 47 22.52 14.32 9.59
C ILE A 47 21.85 15.09 8.46
N GLY A 48 21.47 16.33 8.74
CA GLY A 48 20.90 17.22 7.74
C GLY A 48 21.97 17.64 6.72
N TYR A 49 21.58 17.69 5.45
CA TYR A 49 22.39 18.26 4.39
C TYR A 49 21.50 19.04 3.44
N GLU A 50 22.08 20.03 2.75
CA GLU A 50 21.38 20.81 1.75
C GLU A 50 21.44 20.10 0.40
N ARG A 51 20.27 19.73 -0.14
CA ARG A 51 20.17 19.14 -1.48
C ARG A 51 20.40 20.23 -2.53
N ARG A 52 21.54 20.19 -3.20
CA ARG A 52 21.81 21.06 -4.35
C ARG A 52 20.99 20.64 -5.56
N GLU A 53 20.56 21.61 -6.36
CA GLU A 53 19.84 21.36 -7.59
C GLU A 53 20.72 20.58 -8.60
N ARG A 54 20.10 19.61 -9.29
CA ARG A 54 20.80 18.79 -10.29
C ARG A 54 21.10 19.66 -11.52
N GLN A 55 22.39 19.88 -11.81
CA GLN A 55 22.82 20.72 -12.93
C GLN A 55 22.77 20.01 -14.30
N HIS A 56 22.85 18.68 -14.32
CA HIS A 56 22.86 17.89 -15.56
C HIS A 56 21.98 16.65 -15.48
N GLY A 57 21.33 16.31 -16.60
CA GLY A 57 20.46 15.14 -16.75
C GLY A 57 19.01 15.37 -16.33
N LYS A 58 18.12 14.48 -16.78
CA LYS A 58 16.70 14.46 -16.38
C LYS A 58 16.50 13.48 -15.24
N SER A 59 15.59 13.80 -14.33
CA SER A 59 15.21 12.89 -13.26
C SER A 59 14.68 11.57 -13.84
N ALA A 60 15.28 10.44 -13.46
CA ALA A 60 14.75 9.11 -13.75
C ALA A 60 13.45 8.82 -12.98
N TRP A 61 13.08 9.70 -12.05
CA TRP A 61 11.94 9.60 -11.15
C TRP A 61 10.73 10.36 -11.71
N THR A 62 9.98 9.68 -12.57
CA THR A 62 8.74 10.21 -13.18
C THR A 62 7.58 10.19 -12.19
N LEU A 63 6.55 11.02 -12.42
CA LEU A 63 5.33 11.03 -11.59
C LEU A 63 4.67 9.65 -11.51
N LYS A 64 4.66 8.88 -12.61
CA LYS A 64 4.17 7.50 -12.63
C LYS A 64 4.92 6.61 -11.62
N LYS A 65 6.26 6.66 -11.61
CA LYS A 65 7.07 5.89 -10.65
C LYS A 65 6.82 6.31 -9.20
N LYS A 66 6.61 7.61 -8.95
CA LYS A 66 6.23 8.12 -7.62
C LYS A 66 4.91 7.52 -7.14
N ILE A 67 3.89 7.51 -8.00
CA ILE A 67 2.56 6.97 -7.66
C ILE A 67 2.64 5.47 -7.43
N THR A 68 3.32 4.73 -8.31
CA THR A 68 3.53 3.29 -8.13
C THR A 68 4.24 2.98 -6.81
N TYR A 69 5.33 3.70 -6.51
CA TYR A 69 6.07 3.53 -5.26
C TYR A 69 5.24 3.87 -4.01
N LEU A 70 4.41 4.92 -4.07
CA LEU A 70 3.49 5.28 -2.99
C LEU A 70 2.46 4.17 -2.76
N LEU A 71 1.81 3.70 -3.82
CA LEU A 71 0.85 2.60 -3.74
C LEU A 71 1.54 1.35 -3.17
N ASP A 72 2.73 1.01 -3.65
CA ASP A 72 3.50 -0.12 -3.15
C ASP A 72 3.83 0.00 -1.68
N SER A 73 4.19 1.19 -1.22
CA SER A 73 4.48 1.45 0.19
C SER A 73 3.21 1.35 1.06
N ILE A 74 2.07 1.87 0.60
CA ILE A 74 0.80 1.76 1.33
C ILE A 74 0.39 0.30 1.46
N PHE A 75 0.40 -0.47 0.37
CA PHE A 75 -0.04 -1.87 0.39
C PHE A 75 0.95 -2.80 1.10
N ALA A 76 2.25 -2.48 1.16
CA ALA A 76 3.24 -3.31 1.84
C ALA A 76 3.25 -3.10 3.36
N PHE A 77 3.01 -1.86 3.82
CA PHE A 77 3.22 -1.49 5.22
C PHE A 77 1.94 -1.07 5.95
N SER A 78 0.76 -1.19 5.34
CA SER A 78 -0.48 -0.72 5.95
C SER A 78 -1.70 -1.54 5.51
N ASP A 79 -2.59 -1.81 6.47
CA ASP A 79 -3.92 -2.43 6.29
C ASP A 79 -5.03 -1.39 6.03
N LEU A 80 -4.70 -0.09 6.12
CA LEU A 80 -5.63 1.04 5.91
C LEU A 80 -6.60 0.87 4.73
N PRO A 81 -6.17 0.51 3.49
CA PRO A 81 -7.10 0.39 2.37
C PRO A 81 -8.21 -0.64 2.61
N VAL A 82 -7.87 -1.78 3.22
CA VAL A 82 -8.85 -2.82 3.55
C VAL A 82 -9.76 -2.34 4.65
N ARG A 83 -9.22 -1.65 5.66
CA ARG A 83 -9.98 -1.14 6.80
C ARG A 83 -11.01 -0.08 6.40
N VAL A 84 -10.63 0.82 5.47
CA VAL A 84 -11.55 1.82 4.89
C VAL A 84 -12.68 1.13 4.12
N LEU A 85 -12.35 0.12 3.32
CA LEU A 85 -13.35 -0.64 2.57
C LEU A 85 -14.31 -1.39 3.50
N MET A 86 -13.80 -2.03 4.56
CA MET A 86 -14.64 -2.68 5.58
C MET A 86 -15.57 -1.68 6.27
N ALA A 87 -15.07 -0.49 6.62
CA ALA A 87 -15.88 0.57 7.22
C ALA A 87 -16.97 1.07 6.26
N ALA A 88 -16.63 1.26 4.97
CA ALA A 88 -17.59 1.64 3.94
C ALA A 88 -18.67 0.57 3.73
N GLY A 89 -18.27 -0.71 3.74
CA GLY A 89 -19.19 -1.84 3.66
C GLY A 89 -20.13 -1.92 4.87
N LEU A 90 -19.62 -1.73 6.08
CA LEU A 90 -20.42 -1.70 7.31
C LEU A 90 -21.42 -0.53 7.30
N PHE A 91 -20.96 0.66 6.89
CA PHE A 91 -21.84 1.82 6.74
C PHE A 91 -22.95 1.57 5.71
N GLY A 92 -22.60 0.97 4.56
CA GLY A 92 -23.57 0.58 3.54
C GLY A 92 -24.60 -0.44 4.06
N LEU A 93 -24.18 -1.41 4.88
CA LEU A 93 -25.06 -2.39 5.51
C LEU A 93 -26.07 -1.72 6.46
N VAL A 94 -25.61 -0.81 7.32
CA VAL A 94 -26.47 -0.09 8.27
C VAL A 94 -27.52 0.75 7.51
N LEU A 95 -27.11 1.45 6.45
CA LEU A 95 -28.03 2.20 5.59
C LEU A 95 -29.04 1.28 4.90
N ALA A 96 -28.61 0.13 4.38
CA ALA A 96 -29.48 -0.83 3.71
C ALA A 96 -30.54 -1.39 4.66
N ILE A 97 -30.16 -1.75 5.89
CA ILE A 97 -31.10 -2.22 6.92
C ILE A 97 -32.10 -1.12 7.31
N GLY A 98 -31.63 0.11 7.50
CA GLY A 98 -32.50 1.25 7.82
C GLY A 98 -33.53 1.54 6.73
N LEU A 99 -33.09 1.59 5.46
CA LEU A 99 -33.98 1.79 4.31
C LEU A 99 -34.96 0.61 4.15
N ALA A 100 -34.50 -0.63 4.34
CA ALA A 100 -35.37 -1.80 4.30
C ALA A 100 -36.46 -1.75 5.38
N GLY A 101 -36.12 -1.29 6.60
CA GLY A 101 -37.10 -1.08 7.68
C GLY A 101 -38.15 -0.03 7.34
N ILE A 102 -37.73 1.12 6.78
CA ILE A 102 -38.66 2.18 6.34
C ILE A 102 -39.62 1.65 5.26
N VAL A 103 -39.09 0.94 4.26
CA VAL A 103 -39.89 0.35 3.18
C VAL A 103 -40.88 -0.69 3.72
N LEU A 104 -40.46 -1.51 4.69
CA LEU A 104 -41.34 -2.51 5.32
C LEU A 104 -42.51 -1.83 6.07
N ILE A 105 -42.23 -0.77 6.83
CA ILE A 105 -43.25 -0.01 7.57
C ILE A 105 -44.23 0.66 6.59
N MET A 106 -43.73 1.30 5.54
CA MET A 106 -44.58 1.92 4.51
C MET A 106 -45.47 0.90 3.80
N ARG A 107 -44.95 -0.32 3.55
CA ARG A 107 -45.73 -1.42 2.97
C ARG A 107 -46.85 -1.90 3.89
N LEU A 108 -46.60 -1.97 5.19
CA LEU A 108 -47.62 -2.37 6.18
C LEU A 108 -48.69 -1.28 6.38
N ALA A 109 -48.36 -0.01 6.14
CA ALA A 109 -49.28 1.12 6.24
C ALA A 109 -50.12 1.38 4.96
N SER A 110 -50.10 0.46 3.97
CA SER A 110 -50.86 0.53 2.71
C SER A 110 -50.74 1.83 1.89
N SER A 111 -49.68 2.61 2.12
CA SER A 111 -49.38 3.84 1.38
C SER A 111 -48.39 3.51 0.27
N TYR A 112 -48.85 3.19 -0.94
CA TYR A 112 -47.95 2.82 -2.03
C TYR A 112 -48.30 3.48 -3.38
N VAL A 113 -47.37 4.30 -3.87
CA VAL A 113 -47.26 4.73 -5.28
C VAL A 113 -45.79 4.54 -5.70
N VAL A 114 -45.59 3.65 -6.69
CA VAL A 114 -44.63 3.60 -7.84
C VAL A 114 -43.49 4.66 -7.89
N PRO A 115 -42.34 4.48 -8.62
CA PRO A 115 -41.53 3.33 -9.03
C PRO A 115 -40.10 3.36 -8.42
N GLY A 116 -39.60 2.22 -7.96
CA GLY A 116 -38.26 2.12 -7.34
C GLY A 116 -37.08 1.97 -8.32
N TYR A 117 -37.32 1.89 -9.63
CA TYR A 117 -36.32 1.41 -10.60
C TYR A 117 -35.03 2.24 -10.65
N ALA A 118 -35.13 3.58 -10.69
CA ALA A 118 -33.93 4.42 -10.75
C ALA A 118 -33.09 4.31 -9.47
N GLY A 119 -33.73 4.30 -8.29
CA GLY A 119 -33.06 4.17 -7.00
C GLY A 119 -32.44 2.78 -6.80
N THR A 120 -33.16 1.71 -7.18
CA THR A 120 -32.63 0.34 -7.10
C THR A 120 -31.49 0.12 -8.09
N MET A 121 -31.59 0.65 -9.32
CA MET A 121 -30.53 0.53 -10.31
C MET A 121 -29.26 1.26 -9.88
N LEU A 122 -29.38 2.49 -9.35
CA LEU A 122 -28.23 3.22 -8.79
C LEU A 122 -27.62 2.49 -7.58
N ALA A 123 -28.44 1.93 -6.69
CA ALA A 123 -27.94 1.16 -5.56
C ALA A 123 -27.18 -0.09 -6.03
N ILE A 124 -27.73 -0.85 -6.99
CA ILE A 124 -27.08 -2.04 -7.55
C ILE A 124 -25.75 -1.67 -8.22
N LEU A 125 -25.71 -0.62 -9.03
CA LEU A 125 -24.46 -0.17 -9.66
C LEU A 125 -23.43 0.29 -8.62
N PHE A 126 -23.87 1.05 -7.61
CA PHE A 126 -22.99 1.53 -6.55
C PHE A 126 -22.37 0.36 -5.75
N PHE A 127 -23.20 -0.56 -5.26
CA PHE A 127 -22.71 -1.73 -4.54
C PHE A 127 -21.92 -2.67 -5.44
N GLY A 128 -22.29 -2.81 -6.72
CA GLY A 128 -21.51 -3.58 -7.70
C GLY A 128 -20.10 -3.00 -7.88
N ALA A 129 -19.99 -1.70 -8.12
CA ALA A 129 -18.72 -1.00 -8.23
C ALA A 129 -17.89 -1.09 -6.93
N LEU A 130 -18.53 -0.97 -5.76
CA LEU A 130 -17.86 -1.11 -4.47
C LEU A 130 -17.33 -2.53 -4.23
N ASN A 131 -18.06 -3.56 -4.66
CA ASN A 131 -17.63 -4.96 -4.55
C ASN A 131 -16.46 -5.27 -5.49
N THR A 132 -16.55 -4.89 -6.78
CA THR A 132 -15.42 -5.01 -7.72
C THR A 132 -14.21 -4.22 -7.21
N PHE A 133 -14.50 -3.03 -6.68
CA PHE A 133 -13.72 -2.25 -5.73
C PHE A 133 -12.84 -3.09 -4.81
N GLY A 134 -13.55 -3.75 -3.89
CA GLY A 134 -12.97 -4.53 -2.83
C GLY A 134 -12.21 -5.75 -3.29
N ILE A 135 -12.73 -6.47 -4.28
CA ILE A 135 -12.05 -7.63 -4.85
C ILE A 135 -10.71 -7.20 -5.47
N GLY A 136 -10.64 -6.04 -6.13
CA GLY A 136 -9.40 -5.50 -6.66
C GLY A 136 -8.36 -5.23 -5.56
N ILE A 137 -8.78 -4.64 -4.43
CA ILE A 137 -7.90 -4.42 -3.27
C ILE A 137 -7.40 -5.75 -2.71
N ILE A 138 -8.31 -6.69 -2.43
CA ILE A 138 -7.95 -8.01 -1.87
C ILE A 138 -7.03 -8.77 -2.84
N GLY A 139 -7.32 -8.71 -4.14
CA GLY A 139 -6.50 -9.32 -5.18
C GLY A 139 -5.07 -8.78 -5.18
N ASN A 140 -4.86 -7.50 -4.91
CA ASN A 140 -3.52 -6.92 -4.81
C ASN A 140 -2.74 -7.44 -3.58
N TYR A 141 -3.41 -7.60 -2.42
CA TYR A 141 -2.78 -8.22 -1.25
C TYR A 141 -2.49 -9.71 -1.47
N ALA A 142 -3.44 -10.44 -2.06
CA ALA A 142 -3.28 -11.86 -2.41
C ALA A 142 -2.13 -12.05 -3.41
N TRP A 143 -2.01 -11.17 -4.41
CA TRP A 143 -0.89 -11.18 -5.36
C TRP A 143 0.46 -10.99 -4.66
N ARG A 144 0.57 -10.05 -3.72
CA ARG A 144 1.81 -9.85 -2.94
C ARG A 144 2.15 -11.05 -2.07
N ALA A 145 1.16 -11.65 -1.41
CA ALA A 145 1.34 -12.86 -0.64
C ALA A 145 1.81 -14.02 -1.53
N TYR A 146 1.26 -14.12 -2.74
CA TYR A 146 1.69 -15.09 -3.75
C TYR A 146 3.12 -14.82 -4.24
N GLU A 147 3.49 -13.56 -4.49
CA GLU A 147 4.86 -13.23 -4.91
C GLU A 147 5.89 -13.58 -3.83
N ASN A 148 5.58 -13.31 -2.57
CA ASN A 148 6.45 -13.66 -1.45
C ASN A 148 6.58 -15.17 -1.22
N THR A 149 5.55 -15.96 -1.54
CA THR A 149 5.62 -17.43 -1.43
C THR A 149 6.42 -18.10 -2.55
N LYS A 150 6.62 -17.44 -3.71
CA LYS A 150 7.48 -17.97 -4.78
C LYS A 150 8.96 -18.06 -4.39
N GLN A 151 9.41 -17.27 -3.41
CA GLN A 151 10.80 -17.23 -2.94
C GLN A 151 11.84 -17.11 -4.07
N ARG A 152 11.50 -16.38 -5.14
CA ARG A 152 12.44 -16.12 -6.23
C ARG A 152 13.49 -15.11 -5.77
N PRO A 153 14.78 -15.31 -6.06
CA PRO A 153 15.82 -14.35 -5.69
C PRO A 153 15.56 -13.01 -6.42
N LEU A 154 15.70 -11.91 -5.69
CA LEU A 154 15.45 -10.54 -6.20
C LEU A 154 16.37 -10.17 -7.37
N ASN A 155 17.56 -10.77 -7.42
CA ASN A 155 18.53 -10.58 -8.47
C ASN A 155 19.25 -11.91 -8.76
N ILE A 156 19.78 -12.01 -9.98
CA ILE A 156 20.64 -13.10 -10.39
C ILE A 156 22.00 -12.48 -10.70
N VAL A 157 23.04 -12.94 -10.01
CA VAL A 157 24.40 -12.47 -10.25
C VAL A 157 24.85 -12.96 -11.61
N LEU A 158 25.11 -12.03 -12.53
CA LEU A 158 25.59 -12.36 -13.88
C LEU A 158 27.10 -12.61 -13.89
N ALA A 159 27.86 -11.78 -13.18
CA ALA A 159 29.31 -11.88 -13.06
C ALA A 159 29.76 -11.29 -11.72
N GLN A 160 30.80 -11.88 -11.12
CA GLN A 160 31.45 -11.39 -9.92
C GLN A 160 32.93 -11.11 -10.26
N THR A 161 33.42 -9.94 -9.85
CA THR A 161 34.83 -9.58 -10.01
C THR A 161 35.37 -9.21 -8.63
N ASP A 162 36.34 -9.98 -8.15
CA ASP A 162 36.95 -9.75 -6.85
C ASP A 162 38.12 -8.76 -7.00
N TYR A 163 38.06 -7.66 -6.25
CA TYR A 163 39.14 -6.70 -6.18
C TYR A 163 40.06 -7.01 -4.99
N PRO A 164 41.37 -7.20 -5.19
CA PRO A 164 42.32 -7.41 -4.11
C PRO A 164 42.50 -6.09 -3.33
N GLY A 165 41.71 -5.90 -2.27
CA GLY A 165 41.76 -4.69 -1.44
C GLY A 165 40.61 -4.54 -0.43
N SER A 166 39.49 -5.25 -0.59
CA SER A 166 38.41 -5.25 0.39
C SER A 166 38.72 -6.26 1.50
N ARG A 167 39.11 -5.78 2.69
CA ARG A 167 39.24 -6.62 3.90
C ARG A 167 37.99 -7.47 4.09
N LYS A 168 38.21 -8.76 4.38
CA LYS A 168 37.20 -9.74 4.79
C LYS A 168 36.45 -9.27 6.04
#